data_AF-A0A8J9YJ01-F1
#
_entry.id   AF-A0A8J9YJ01-F1
#
_cell.length_a   1.000
_cell.length_b   1.000
_cell.length_c   1.000
_cell.angle_alpha   90.00
_cell.angle_beta   90.00
_cell.angle_gamma   90.00
#
_symmetry.space_group_name_H-M   'P 1'
#
loop_
_entity.id
_entity.type
_entity.pdbx_description
1 polymer ?
#
loop_
_entity_poly.entity_id
_entity_poly.type
_entity_poly.pdbx_seq_one_letter_code
_entity_poly.pdbx_strand_id
1 'polypeptide(L)'
;MEEAPHGDLLEYVQTRGAMSERRARETFRELAEAVSYCHAQDICHRDLKCENILLDAHGHVKLTDFGFARDAPSDDRGRPTLSQTYCGSAAYASPEVLRGKPYQPSSYDIWSLGVVLYIMVCGTMPFDDSNVRKMLRKQMDRKLNFSSTRVISQECKALIAQMLTPDVSHRPTIDEVLNSRWLRTTPSAPPTCSAAWRLESSSQPSTTDSPMVAR
;
A
#
# COMPACT_ATOMS: atom_id res chain seq x y z
N MET A 1 19.00 11.76 -6.89
CA MET A 1 17.82 11.35 -6.10
C MET A 1 16.64 11.81 -6.93
N GLU A 2 15.89 10.91 -7.55
CA GLU A 2 14.71 11.31 -8.32
C GLU A 2 13.79 12.09 -7.40
N GLU A 3 13.53 13.35 -7.73
CA GLU A 3 12.72 14.22 -6.91
C GLU A 3 11.30 13.67 -6.83
N ALA A 4 10.71 13.66 -5.63
CA ALA A 4 9.31 13.34 -5.40
C ALA A 4 8.54 14.66 -5.32
N PRO A 5 8.08 15.24 -6.46
CA PRO A 5 7.51 16.59 -6.48
C PRO A 5 6.17 16.71 -5.73
N HIS A 6 5.56 15.60 -5.35
CA HIS A 6 4.33 15.58 -4.54
C HIS A 6 4.57 15.30 -3.04
N GLY A 7 5.83 15.29 -2.61
CA GLY A 7 6.20 15.01 -1.23
C GLY A 7 5.96 13.55 -0.83
N ASP A 8 5.83 13.33 0.47
CA ASP A 8 5.49 12.04 1.04
C ASP A 8 3.97 11.88 1.26
N LEU A 9 3.54 10.65 1.57
CA LEU A 9 2.15 10.33 1.79
C LEU A 9 1.57 11.08 3.00
N LEU A 10 2.39 11.41 4.00
CA LEU A 10 1.94 12.16 5.17
C LEU A 10 1.60 13.60 4.77
N GLU A 11 2.50 14.27 4.04
CA GLU A 11 2.27 15.61 3.50
C GLU A 11 1.02 15.65 2.61
N TYR A 12 0.85 14.63 1.75
CA TYR A 12 -0.35 14.50 0.93
C TYR A 12 -1.63 14.48 1.78
N VAL A 13 -1.66 13.65 2.85
CA VAL A 13 -2.85 13.51 3.71
C VAL A 13 -3.05 14.76 4.57
N GLN A 14 -1.99 15.43 5.02
CA GLN A 14 -2.09 16.66 5.81
C GLN A 14 -2.63 17.83 4.97
N THR A 15 -2.21 17.94 3.71
CA THR A 15 -2.60 19.05 2.82
C THR A 15 -3.97 18.86 2.20
N ARG A 16 -4.33 17.62 1.82
CA ARG A 16 -5.58 17.31 1.09
C ARG A 16 -6.62 16.57 1.93
N GLY A 17 -6.26 16.13 3.13
CA GLY A 17 -7.07 15.25 3.95
C GLY A 17 -7.03 13.79 3.46
N ALA A 18 -7.94 12.98 4.01
CA ALA A 18 -8.05 11.57 3.63
C ALA A 18 -8.35 11.38 2.14
N MET A 19 -7.73 10.36 1.55
CA MET A 19 -7.98 9.94 0.17
C MET A 19 -9.38 9.37 -0.01
N SER A 20 -9.93 9.53 -1.22
CA SER A 20 -11.08 8.73 -1.65
C SER A 20 -10.70 7.25 -1.63
N GLU A 21 -11.63 6.37 -1.27
CA GLU A 21 -11.35 4.93 -1.18
C GLU A 21 -10.79 4.34 -2.49
N ARG A 22 -11.26 4.82 -3.66
CA ARG A 22 -10.72 4.40 -4.97
C ARG A 22 -9.23 4.69 -5.09
N ARG A 23 -8.84 5.94 -4.87
CA ARG A 23 -7.42 6.36 -4.89
C ARG A 23 -6.61 5.63 -3.83
N ALA A 24 -7.14 5.50 -2.61
CA ALA A 24 -6.47 4.77 -1.54
C ALA A 24 -6.20 3.31 -1.94
N ARG A 25 -7.13 2.67 -2.67
CA ARG A 25 -6.96 1.31 -3.20
C ARG A 25 -5.84 1.20 -4.22
N GLU A 26 -5.79 2.14 -5.17
CA GLU A 26 -4.75 2.20 -6.21
C GLU A 26 -3.36 2.40 -5.56
N THR A 27 -3.22 3.41 -4.71
CA THR A 27 -1.97 3.69 -3.98
C THR A 27 -1.58 2.55 -3.04
N PHE A 28 -2.52 1.98 -2.29
CA PHE A 28 -2.21 0.90 -1.35
C PHE A 28 -1.84 -0.41 -2.06
N ARG A 29 -2.39 -0.66 -3.26
CA ARG A 29 -2.00 -1.79 -4.09
C ARG A 29 -0.52 -1.72 -4.47
N GLU A 30 -0.07 -0.58 -5.01
CA GLU A 30 1.34 -0.40 -5.39
C GLU A 30 2.28 -0.53 -4.19
N LEU A 31 1.88 0.04 -3.03
CA LEU A 31 2.63 -0.11 -1.79
C LEU A 31 2.73 -1.57 -1.35
N ALA A 32 1.62 -2.32 -1.37
CA ALA A 32 1.59 -3.73 -0.99
C ALA A 32 2.40 -4.60 -1.96
N GLU A 33 2.39 -4.29 -3.25
CA GLU A 33 3.21 -4.96 -4.28
C GLU A 33 4.71 -4.69 -4.05
N ALA A 34 5.09 -3.44 -3.70
CA ALA A 34 6.47 -3.11 -3.34
C ALA A 34 6.95 -3.85 -2.08
N VAL A 35 6.10 -3.94 -1.04
CA VAL A 35 6.43 -4.70 0.18
C VAL A 35 6.48 -6.21 -0.10
N SER A 36 5.57 -6.73 -0.93
CA SER A 36 5.59 -8.14 -1.36
C SER A 36 6.90 -8.48 -2.07
N TYR A 37 7.36 -7.61 -2.97
CA TYR A 37 8.66 -7.77 -3.61
C TYR A 37 9.82 -7.80 -2.59
N CYS A 38 9.83 -6.90 -1.61
CA CYS A 38 10.85 -6.89 -0.56
C CYS A 38 10.83 -8.19 0.25
N HIS A 39 9.65 -8.62 0.71
CA HIS A 39 9.49 -9.85 1.50
C HIS A 39 9.91 -11.09 0.71
N ALA A 40 9.66 -11.13 -0.61
CA ALA A 40 10.11 -12.21 -1.49
C ALA A 40 11.64 -12.27 -1.68
N GLN A 41 12.35 -11.20 -1.34
CA GLN A 41 13.81 -11.14 -1.29
C GLN A 41 14.35 -11.31 0.13
N ASP A 42 13.53 -11.79 1.07
CA ASP A 42 13.82 -11.90 2.51
C ASP A 42 14.16 -10.55 3.18
N ILE A 43 13.78 -9.42 2.58
CA ILE A 43 14.01 -8.07 3.12
C ILE A 43 12.74 -7.56 3.77
N CYS A 44 12.79 -7.27 5.08
CA CYS A 44 11.71 -6.58 5.78
C CYS A 44 12.09 -5.12 6.03
N HIS A 45 11.16 -4.19 5.82
CA HIS A 45 11.41 -2.75 5.88
C HIS A 45 11.56 -2.25 7.32
N ARG A 46 10.64 -2.66 8.21
CA ARG A 46 10.61 -2.40 9.66
C ARG A 46 10.46 -0.94 10.09
N ASP A 47 10.35 0.00 9.16
CA ASP A 47 9.93 1.39 9.43
C ASP A 47 8.92 1.90 8.38
N LEU A 48 7.89 1.09 8.08
CA LEU A 48 6.82 1.53 7.20
C LEU A 48 5.96 2.60 7.90
N LYS A 49 5.96 3.79 7.33
CA LYS A 49 5.21 4.97 7.80
C LYS A 49 4.91 5.88 6.62
N CYS A 50 3.94 6.77 6.75
CA CYS A 50 3.54 7.66 5.66
C CYS A 50 4.70 8.55 5.16
N GLU A 51 5.61 8.93 6.05
CA GLU A 51 6.82 9.71 5.74
C GLU A 51 7.81 8.96 4.82
N ASN A 52 7.81 7.62 4.87
CA ASN A 52 8.71 6.77 4.08
C ASN A 52 8.05 6.29 2.77
N ILE A 53 6.90 6.86 2.40
CA ILE A 53 6.14 6.51 1.20
C ILE A 53 6.04 7.77 0.34
N LEU A 54 6.88 7.86 -0.68
CA LEU A 54 6.90 9.00 -1.59
C LEU A 54 5.85 8.82 -2.70
N LEU A 55 5.32 9.94 -3.17
CA LEU A 55 4.44 9.98 -4.34
C LEU A 55 5.15 10.72 -5.47
N ASP A 56 5.28 10.06 -6.62
CA ASP A 56 5.92 10.69 -7.79
C ASP A 56 4.99 11.69 -8.51
N ALA A 57 5.45 12.27 -9.61
CA ALA A 57 4.69 13.24 -10.41
C ALA A 57 3.33 12.71 -10.92
N HIS A 58 3.19 11.39 -11.05
CA HIS A 58 1.99 10.72 -11.52
C HIS A 58 1.15 10.13 -10.39
N GLY A 59 1.65 10.23 -9.14
CA GLY A 59 1.00 9.71 -7.94
C GLY A 59 1.30 8.24 -7.66
N HIS A 60 2.33 7.67 -8.30
CA HIS A 60 2.80 6.32 -8.01
C HIS A 60 3.63 6.28 -6.74
N VAL A 61 3.57 5.14 -6.06
CA VAL A 61 4.28 4.90 -4.81
C VAL A 61 5.75 4.60 -5.05
N LYS A 62 6.62 5.27 -4.30
CA LYS A 62 8.03 4.91 -4.14
C LYS A 62 8.33 4.72 -2.66
N LEU A 63 8.69 3.49 -2.28
CA LEU A 63 9.12 3.19 -0.92
C LEU A 63 10.56 3.67 -0.71
N THR A 64 10.82 4.37 0.39
CA THR A 64 12.13 4.93 0.72
C THR A 64 12.55 4.58 2.15
N ASP A 65 13.79 4.91 2.49
CA ASP A 65 14.39 4.77 3.83
C ASP A 65 14.45 3.32 4.35
N PHE A 66 15.26 2.52 3.66
CA PHE A 66 15.64 1.17 4.09
C PHE A 66 16.70 1.18 5.21
N GLY A 67 16.92 2.29 5.93
CA GLY A 67 17.92 2.38 7.00
C GLY A 67 17.70 1.40 8.15
N PHE A 68 16.45 0.95 8.33
CA PHE A 68 16.08 -0.10 9.27
C PHE A 68 15.79 -1.45 8.61
N ALA A 69 15.99 -1.58 7.29
CA ALA A 69 15.76 -2.86 6.63
C ALA A 69 16.73 -3.92 7.15
N ARG A 70 16.25 -5.15 7.25
CA ARG A 70 17.07 -6.31 7.60
C ARG A 70 16.62 -7.51 6.78
N ASP A 71 17.60 -8.34 6.48
CA ASP A 71 17.35 -9.72 6.09
C ASP A 71 16.60 -10.40 7.25
N ALA A 72 15.47 -11.00 6.92
CA ALA A 72 14.65 -11.79 7.83
C ALA A 72 14.64 -13.25 7.35
N PRO A 73 15.80 -13.92 7.24
CA PRO A 73 15.87 -15.27 6.72
C PRO A 73 15.10 -16.22 7.63
N SER A 74 14.64 -17.32 7.04
CA SER A 74 14.17 -18.45 7.83
C SER A 74 15.37 -19.18 8.46
N ASP A 75 15.19 -19.73 9.66
CA ASP A 75 16.16 -20.63 10.26
C ASP A 75 16.27 -21.96 9.46
N ASP A 76 17.24 -22.81 9.81
CA ASP A 76 17.47 -24.11 9.15
C ASP A 76 16.24 -25.04 9.17
N ARG A 77 15.21 -24.72 9.98
CA ARG A 77 13.95 -25.46 10.10
C ARG A 77 12.79 -24.77 9.36
N GLY A 78 13.09 -23.75 8.56
CA GLY A 78 12.09 -22.98 7.81
C GLY A 78 11.23 -22.05 8.67
N ARG A 79 11.64 -21.75 9.92
CA ARG A 79 10.89 -20.85 10.81
C ARG A 79 11.39 -19.41 10.63
N PRO A 80 10.51 -18.41 10.64
CA PRO A 80 10.92 -17.01 10.55
C PRO A 80 11.88 -16.63 11.70
N THR A 81 13.01 -16.01 11.37
CA THR A 81 13.90 -15.46 12.40
C THR A 81 13.23 -14.28 13.10
N LEU A 82 13.17 -14.35 14.44
CA LEU A 82 12.62 -13.27 15.25
C LEU A 82 13.66 -12.17 15.46
N SER A 83 13.25 -10.92 15.26
CA SER A 83 14.06 -9.74 15.58
C SER A 83 13.93 -9.38 17.06
N GLN A 84 15.05 -9.03 17.68
CA GLN A 84 15.13 -8.43 19.02
C GLN A 84 15.58 -6.95 18.97
N THR A 85 15.80 -6.41 17.77
CA THR A 85 16.13 -5.00 17.57
C THR A 85 14.85 -4.20 17.38
N TYR A 86 14.49 -3.40 18.37
CA TYR A 86 13.31 -2.53 18.34
C TYR A 86 13.67 -1.22 17.63
N CYS A 87 13.10 -1.00 16.45
CA CYS A 87 13.33 0.17 15.63
C CYS A 87 12.02 0.61 14.94
N GLY A 88 12.04 1.81 14.37
CA GLY A 88 10.89 2.45 13.72
C GLY A 88 10.04 3.31 14.65
N SER A 89 9.07 4.01 14.06
CA SER A 89 8.20 4.96 14.77
C SER A 89 7.17 4.26 15.66
N ALA A 90 7.11 4.62 16.95
CA ALA A 90 6.22 4.00 17.94
C ALA A 90 4.72 4.05 17.57
N ALA A 91 4.29 5.09 16.84
CA ALA A 91 2.91 5.28 16.42
C ALA A 91 2.44 4.23 15.38
N TYR A 92 3.38 3.62 14.66
CA TYR A 92 3.14 2.57 13.66
C TYR A 92 3.48 1.17 14.17
N ALA A 93 3.94 1.05 15.42
CA ALA A 93 4.44 -0.19 15.98
C ALA A 93 3.31 -1.13 16.45
N SER A 94 3.54 -2.42 16.25
CA SER A 94 2.62 -3.49 16.65
C SER A 94 2.65 -3.78 18.17
N PRO A 95 1.61 -4.43 18.73
CA PRO A 95 1.51 -4.69 20.15
C PRO A 95 2.69 -5.48 20.73
N GLU A 96 3.20 -6.47 19.99
CA GLU A 96 4.34 -7.28 20.40
C GLU A 96 5.65 -6.48 20.47
N VAL A 97 5.87 -5.55 19.55
CA VAL A 97 7.03 -4.65 19.55
C VAL A 97 6.94 -3.66 20.71
N LEU A 98 5.77 -3.05 20.93
CA LEU A 98 5.53 -2.14 22.06
C LEU A 98 5.69 -2.83 23.43
N ARG A 99 5.52 -4.15 23.49
CA ARG A 99 5.74 -4.98 24.69
C ARG A 99 7.19 -5.43 24.85
N GLY A 100 8.08 -5.10 23.92
CA GLY A 100 9.47 -5.56 23.95
C GLY A 100 9.60 -7.07 23.78
N LYS A 101 8.72 -7.70 23.00
CA LYS A 101 8.82 -9.14 22.69
C LYS A 101 9.59 -9.34 21.38
N PRO A 102 10.38 -10.42 21.24
CA PRO A 102 10.91 -10.81 19.94
C PRO A 102 9.76 -10.96 18.94
N TYR A 103 9.95 -10.44 17.72
CA TYR A 103 8.85 -10.30 16.76
C TYR A 103 9.28 -10.74 15.36
N GLN A 104 8.31 -11.18 14.57
CA GLN A 104 8.53 -11.52 13.16
C GLN A 104 8.52 -10.22 12.32
N PRO A 105 9.62 -9.86 11.63
CA PRO A 105 9.70 -8.60 10.89
C PRO A 105 8.66 -8.44 9.79
N SER A 106 8.34 -9.50 9.04
CA SER A 106 7.35 -9.43 7.97
C SER A 106 5.94 -9.16 8.51
N SER A 107 5.55 -9.83 9.59
CA SER A 107 4.27 -9.57 10.27
C SER A 107 4.20 -8.16 10.88
N TYR A 108 5.34 -7.59 11.29
CA TYR A 108 5.42 -6.20 11.75
C TYR A 108 5.14 -5.22 10.61
N ASP A 109 5.74 -5.43 9.43
CA ASP A 109 5.44 -4.63 8.24
C ASP A 109 3.94 -4.65 7.89
N ILE A 110 3.27 -5.81 7.99
CA ILE A 110 1.83 -5.91 7.75
C ILE A 110 1.02 -5.05 8.73
N TRP A 111 1.40 -5.01 10.00
CA TRP A 111 0.74 -4.14 10.98
C TRP A 111 0.89 -2.67 10.58
N SER A 112 2.10 -2.25 10.25
CA SER A 112 2.39 -0.88 9.84
C SER A 112 1.67 -0.50 8.54
N LEU A 113 1.53 -1.41 7.58
CA LEU A 113 0.67 -1.23 6.40
C LEU A 113 -0.81 -1.02 6.78
N GLY A 114 -1.32 -1.74 7.78
CA GLY A 114 -2.65 -1.52 8.33
C GLY A 114 -2.85 -0.11 8.90
N VAL A 115 -1.84 0.42 9.59
CA VAL A 115 -1.84 1.80 10.11
C VAL A 115 -1.83 2.80 8.94
N VAL A 116 -0.96 2.61 7.95
CA VAL A 116 -0.88 3.46 6.75
C VAL A 116 -2.21 3.48 5.99
N LEU A 117 -2.82 2.32 5.72
CA LEU A 117 -4.11 2.26 5.02
C LEU A 117 -5.21 2.99 5.80
N TYR A 118 -5.24 2.85 7.12
CA TYR A 118 -6.17 3.59 7.97
C TYR A 118 -5.96 5.10 7.82
N ILE A 119 -4.72 5.59 7.88
CA ILE A 119 -4.41 7.02 7.69
C ILE A 119 -4.86 7.49 6.31
N MET A 120 -4.64 6.71 5.26
CA MET A 120 -5.07 7.05 3.90
C MET A 120 -6.58 7.29 3.81
N VAL A 121 -7.42 6.44 4.42
CA VAL A 121 -8.89 6.53 4.29
C VAL A 121 -9.58 7.36 5.37
N CYS A 122 -8.95 7.51 6.54
CA CYS A 122 -9.49 8.28 7.67
C CYS A 122 -8.87 9.68 7.80
N GLY A 123 -7.63 9.86 7.33
CA GLY A 123 -6.86 11.09 7.49
C GLY A 123 -6.30 11.32 8.89
N THR A 124 -6.39 10.32 9.76
CA THR A 124 -5.98 10.38 11.17
C THR A 124 -5.38 9.05 11.60
N MET A 125 -4.66 9.05 12.73
CA MET A 125 -4.09 7.84 13.31
C MET A 125 -5.20 6.90 13.85
N PRO A 126 -5.06 5.56 13.70
CA PRO A 126 -5.99 4.60 14.30
C PRO A 126 -5.92 4.59 15.82
N PHE A 127 -4.73 4.84 16.38
CA PHE A 127 -4.48 4.86 17.80
C PHE A 127 -3.75 6.14 18.20
N ASP A 128 -4.08 6.62 19.39
CA ASP A 128 -3.48 7.80 20.01
C ASP A 128 -2.16 7.38 20.69
N ASP A 129 -1.05 7.91 20.20
CA ASP A 129 0.32 7.56 20.57
C ASP A 129 0.89 8.40 21.72
N SER A 130 0.15 9.40 22.22
CA SER A 130 0.54 10.24 23.36
C SER A 130 0.82 9.45 24.64
N ASN A 131 0.24 8.25 24.77
CA ASN A 131 0.47 7.35 25.88
C ASN A 131 0.54 5.90 25.40
N VAL A 132 1.75 5.35 25.31
CA VAL A 132 2.02 3.99 24.84
C VAL A 132 1.19 2.92 25.58
N ARG A 133 0.99 3.04 26.90
CA ARG A 133 0.18 2.06 27.66
C ARG A 133 -1.30 2.12 27.28
N LYS A 134 -1.83 3.30 26.99
CA LYS A 134 -3.22 3.49 26.52
C LYS A 134 -3.36 3.04 25.06
N MET A 135 -2.38 3.36 24.22
CA MET A 135 -2.29 2.90 22.83
C MET A 135 -2.33 1.37 22.77
N LEU A 136 -1.44 0.70 23.50
CA LEU A 136 -1.35 -0.75 23.57
C LEU A 136 -2.66 -1.39 24.01
N ARG A 137 -3.36 -0.83 25.01
CA ARG A 137 -4.69 -1.31 25.42
C ARG A 137 -5.70 -1.23 24.27
N LYS A 138 -5.80 -0.09 23.59
CA LYS A 138 -6.70 0.08 22.43
C LYS A 138 -6.38 -0.89 21.28
N GLN A 139 -5.09 -1.11 21.01
CA GLN A 139 -4.64 -2.08 20.01
C GLN A 139 -5.11 -3.49 20.38
N MET A 140 -4.89 -3.91 21.63
CA MET A 140 -5.31 -5.23 22.13
C MET A 140 -6.84 -5.43 22.13
N ASP A 141 -7.59 -4.36 22.43
CA ASP A 141 -9.06 -4.38 22.41
C ASP A 141 -9.64 -4.31 20.98
N ARG A 142 -8.78 -4.23 19.95
CA ARG A 142 -9.15 -4.10 18.52
C ARG A 142 -10.08 -2.90 18.25
N LYS A 143 -9.93 -1.82 19.04
CA LYS A 143 -10.83 -0.68 18.99
C LYS A 143 -10.39 0.32 17.91
N LEU A 144 -10.96 0.16 16.71
CA LEU A 144 -10.79 1.08 15.58
C LEU A 144 -12.00 2.01 15.45
N ASN A 145 -11.76 3.31 15.22
CA ASN A 145 -12.80 4.33 15.16
C ASN A 145 -12.93 4.90 13.75
N PHE A 146 -13.77 4.28 12.91
CA PHE A 146 -14.07 4.84 11.60
C PHE A 146 -15.06 6.02 11.74
N SER A 147 -14.73 7.18 11.18
CA SER A 147 -15.61 8.35 11.22
C SER A 147 -16.95 8.05 10.54
N SER A 148 -18.06 8.42 11.17
CA SER A 148 -19.41 8.33 10.57
C SER A 148 -19.61 9.28 9.40
N THR A 149 -18.79 10.32 9.29
CA THR A 149 -18.85 11.31 8.21
C THR A 149 -18.26 10.84 6.89
N ARG A 150 -17.59 9.67 6.87
CA ARG A 150 -16.96 9.11 5.68
C ARG A 150 -17.55 7.74 5.36
N VAL A 151 -17.90 7.55 4.09
CA VAL A 151 -18.33 6.26 3.57
C VAL A 151 -17.09 5.44 3.22
N ILE A 152 -16.74 4.49 4.09
CA ILE A 152 -15.69 3.51 3.89
C ILE A 152 -16.38 2.14 3.79
N SER A 153 -16.09 1.39 2.72
CA SER A 153 -16.65 0.07 2.47
C SER A 153 -16.35 -0.92 3.61
N GLN A 154 -17.21 -1.92 3.75
CA GLN A 154 -17.00 -2.95 4.77
C GLN A 154 -15.76 -3.80 4.46
N GLU A 155 -15.45 -3.98 3.18
CA GLU A 155 -14.27 -4.69 2.69
C GLU A 155 -12.99 -3.96 3.08
N CYS A 156 -12.94 -2.63 2.95
CA CYS A 156 -11.79 -1.83 3.38
C CYS A 156 -11.60 -1.93 4.91
N LYS A 157 -12.67 -1.76 5.67
CA LYS A 157 -12.64 -1.87 7.14
C LYS A 157 -12.19 -3.26 7.58
N ALA A 158 -12.66 -4.31 6.91
CA ALA A 158 -12.29 -5.68 7.20
C ALA A 158 -10.80 -5.92 6.95
N LEU A 159 -10.24 -5.45 5.84
CA LEU A 159 -8.81 -5.58 5.54
C LEU A 159 -7.96 -4.85 6.59
N ILE A 160 -8.32 -3.61 6.94
CA ILE A 160 -7.62 -2.86 8.01
C ILE A 160 -7.68 -3.64 9.33
N ALA A 161 -8.86 -4.14 9.71
CA ALA A 161 -9.03 -4.88 10.96
C ALA A 161 -8.29 -6.24 10.97
N GLN A 162 -8.07 -6.86 9.81
CA GLN A 162 -7.27 -8.07 9.67
C GLN A 162 -5.78 -7.77 9.85
N MET A 163 -5.24 -6.75 9.17
CA MET A 163 -3.83 -6.34 9.33
C MET A 163 -3.52 -5.85 10.75
N LEU A 164 -4.46 -5.15 11.39
CA LEU A 164 -4.36 -4.68 12.77
C LEU A 164 -4.83 -5.73 13.80
N THR A 165 -4.65 -7.02 13.50
CA THR A 165 -4.90 -8.10 14.46
C THR A 165 -3.73 -8.21 15.44
N PRO A 166 -3.98 -8.13 16.76
CA PRO A 166 -2.91 -8.18 17.77
C PRO A 166 -2.22 -9.54 17.86
N ASP A 167 -2.95 -10.60 17.60
CA ASP A 167 -2.38 -11.94 17.52
C ASP A 167 -1.70 -12.12 16.16
N VAL A 168 -0.38 -12.27 16.19
CA VAL A 168 0.48 -12.44 15.01
C VAL A 168 0.07 -13.67 14.19
N SER A 169 -0.39 -14.75 14.83
CA SER A 169 -0.78 -15.99 14.14
C SER A 169 -2.04 -15.85 13.28
N HIS A 170 -2.85 -14.83 13.56
CA HIS A 170 -4.06 -14.50 12.82
C HIS A 170 -3.88 -13.28 11.90
N ARG A 171 -2.69 -12.65 11.90
CA ARG A 171 -2.37 -11.51 11.04
C ARG A 171 -2.05 -12.04 9.63
N PRO A 172 -2.63 -11.45 8.57
CA PRO A 172 -2.44 -11.97 7.23
C PRO A 172 -0.99 -11.82 6.76
N THR A 173 -0.58 -12.64 5.79
CA THR A 173 0.65 -12.43 5.02
C THR A 173 0.44 -11.34 3.96
N ILE A 174 1.52 -10.85 3.35
CA ILE A 174 1.41 -9.86 2.28
C ILE A 174 0.63 -10.40 1.06
N ASP A 175 0.78 -11.69 0.75
CA ASP A 175 0.05 -12.34 -0.34
C ASP A 175 -1.46 -12.41 -0.05
N GLU A 176 -1.84 -12.69 1.20
CA GLU A 176 -3.23 -12.67 1.63
C GLU A 176 -3.81 -11.25 1.58
N VAL A 177 -3.02 -10.22 1.92
CA VAL A 177 -3.40 -8.81 1.78
C VAL A 177 -3.68 -8.48 0.31
N LEU A 178 -2.76 -8.81 -0.61
CA LEU A 178 -2.91 -8.58 -2.05
C LEU A 178 -4.12 -9.31 -2.65
N ASN A 179 -4.44 -10.50 -2.13
CA ASN A 179 -5.60 -11.29 -2.53
C ASN A 179 -6.90 -10.97 -1.77
N SER A 180 -6.89 -9.95 -0.91
CA SER A 180 -8.08 -9.53 -0.18
C SER A 180 -9.21 -9.08 -1.11
N ARG A 181 -10.45 -9.22 -0.66
CA ARG A 181 -11.64 -8.79 -1.41
C ARG A 181 -11.57 -7.32 -1.81
N TRP A 182 -11.08 -6.48 -0.89
CA TRP A 182 -10.99 -5.04 -1.13
C TRP A 182 -10.01 -4.69 -2.26
N LEU A 183 -8.81 -5.29 -2.27
CA LEU A 183 -7.83 -5.05 -3.33
C LEU A 183 -8.23 -5.69 -4.65
N ARG A 184 -8.79 -6.91 -4.63
CA ARG A 184 -9.26 -7.61 -5.84
C ARG A 184 -10.46 -6.95 -6.52
N THR A 185 -11.13 -6.01 -5.86
CA THR A 185 -12.26 -5.29 -6.45
C THR A 185 -11.75 -4.44 -7.61
N THR A 186 -12.02 -4.88 -8.84
CA THR A 186 -11.79 -4.07 -10.04
C THR A 186 -12.57 -2.77 -9.92
N PRO A 187 -12.01 -1.60 -10.30
CA PRO A 187 -12.83 -0.39 -10.41
C PRO A 187 -14.01 -0.69 -11.34
N SER A 188 -15.24 -0.62 -10.84
CA SER A 188 -16.41 -0.72 -11.71
C SER A 188 -16.46 0.56 -12.56
N ALA A 189 -15.85 0.52 -13.75
CA ALA A 189 -16.25 1.43 -14.80
C ALA A 189 -17.53 0.86 -15.42
N PRO A 190 -18.63 1.63 -15.53
CA PRO A 190 -19.66 1.28 -16.49
C PRO A 190 -19.07 1.48 -17.90
N PRO A 191 -19.22 0.55 -18.85
CA PRO A 191 -19.01 0.86 -20.25
C PRO A 191 -20.24 1.63 -20.75
N THR A 192 -20.25 2.96 -20.56
CA THR A 192 -21.19 3.82 -21.31
C THR A 192 -20.58 4.18 -22.66
N CYS A 193 -20.85 3.28 -23.61
CA CYS A 193 -21.21 3.48 -25.02
C CYS A 193 -21.02 4.88 -25.66
N SER A 194 -20.22 4.99 -26.73
CA SER A 194 -20.77 4.96 -28.11
C SER A 194 -19.66 5.13 -29.16
N ALA A 195 -19.89 4.48 -30.30
CA ALA A 195 -19.11 4.43 -31.52
C ALA A 195 -18.28 5.68 -31.88
N ALA A 196 -17.01 5.46 -32.27
CA ALA A 196 -16.50 5.75 -33.62
C ALA A 196 -14.96 5.76 -33.62
N TRP A 197 -14.32 4.59 -33.80
CA TRP A 197 -13.04 4.60 -34.50
C TRP A 197 -13.40 4.67 -35.99
N ARG A 198 -13.47 5.88 -36.53
CA ARG A 198 -13.55 6.08 -37.97
C ARG A 198 -12.15 5.86 -38.53
N LEU A 199 -12.09 4.95 -39.50
CA LEU A 199 -11.00 4.71 -40.42
C LEU A 199 -10.47 6.04 -40.99
N GLU A 200 -9.17 6.26 -40.86
CA GLU A 200 -8.40 7.08 -41.80
C GLU A 200 -6.96 6.56 -41.82
N SER A 201 -6.73 5.56 -42.66
CA SER A 201 -5.42 5.36 -43.29
C SER A 201 -5.63 5.48 -44.80
N SER A 202 -5.53 6.74 -45.21
CA SER A 202 -4.99 7.25 -46.47
C SER A 202 -4.66 6.21 -47.55
N SER A 203 -5.44 6.30 -48.62
CA SER A 203 -5.13 5.82 -49.95
C SER A 203 -3.71 6.19 -50.37
N GLN A 204 -2.94 5.21 -50.85
CA GLN A 204 -1.71 5.47 -51.61
C GLN A 204 -2.03 5.97 -53.02
N PRO A 205 -1.21 6.86 -53.59
CA PRO A 205 -1.41 7.37 -54.94
C PRO A 205 -1.00 6.34 -56.00
N SER A 206 -1.80 6.34 -57.06
CA SER A 206 -1.68 5.66 -58.33
C SER A 206 -0.38 5.94 -59.08
N THR A 207 0.31 4.90 -59.54
CA THR A 207 1.21 4.97 -60.71
C THR A 207 0.55 4.27 -61.88
N THR A 208 -0.12 5.05 -62.74
CA THR A 208 -0.47 4.63 -64.10
C THR A 208 0.69 4.94 -65.01
N ASP A 209 1.38 3.90 -65.47
CA ASP A 209 2.26 3.96 -66.63
C ASP A 209 1.39 3.76 -67.88
N SER A 210 1.51 4.66 -68.86
CA SER A 210 0.83 4.57 -70.16
C SER A 210 1.87 4.62 -71.27
N PRO A 211 1.73 3.80 -72.33
CA PRO A 211 2.71 3.71 -73.39
C PRO A 211 2.49 4.80 -74.44
N MET A 212 3.57 5.33 -75.02
CA MET A 212 3.54 6.06 -76.29
C MET A 212 4.57 5.47 -77.25
N VAL A 213 4.05 5.01 -78.38
CA VAL A 213 4.77 4.64 -79.60
C VAL A 213 5.08 5.91 -80.40
N ALA A 214 6.33 6.08 -80.84
CA ALA A 214 6.67 6.78 -82.09
C ALA A 214 8.15 6.60 -82.46
N ARG A 215 8.46 5.61 -83.30
CA ARG A 215 9.12 5.75 -84.61
C ARG A 215 9.41 4.38 -85.22
#